data_AF-A0A7V6WHG0-F1
#
_entry.id   AF-A0A7V6WHG0-F1
#
_cell.length_a   1.000
_cell.length_b   1.000
_cell.length_c   1.000
_cell.angle_alpha   90.00
_cell.angle_beta   90.00
_cell.angle_gamma   90.00
#
_symmetry.space_group_name_H-M   'P 1'
#
loop_
_entity.id
_entity.type
_entity.pdbx_description
1 polymer ?
#
loop_
_entity_poly.entity_id
_entity_poly.type
_entity_poly.pdbx_seq_one_letter_code
_entity_poly.pdbx_strand_id
1 'polypeptide(L)' 'YSEEKPRQPVRKAREVGRNDPCPCGSGKKYKKCCGRSV' A
#
# COMPACT_ATOMS: atom_id res chain seq x y z
N TYR A 1 -24.58 28.61 -10.66
CA TYR A 1 -23.51 27.89 -11.38
C TYR A 1 -22.76 27.10 -10.34
N SER A 2 -23.14 25.83 -10.14
CA SER A 2 -22.56 24.98 -9.10
C SER A 2 -21.32 24.31 -9.67
N GLU A 3 -20.16 24.59 -9.11
CA GLU A 3 -18.87 24.10 -9.58
C GLU A 3 -18.70 22.61 -9.22
N GLU A 4 -18.91 21.74 -10.21
CA GLU A 4 -18.71 20.30 -10.08
C GLU A 4 -17.21 19.98 -10.18
N LYS A 5 -16.54 19.84 -9.04
CA LYS A 5 -15.11 19.51 -8.98
C LYS A 5 -14.85 18.13 -9.62
N PRO A 6 -13.93 18.01 -10.59
CA PRO A 6 -13.69 16.74 -11.27
C PRO A 6 -13.16 15.69 -10.28
N ARG A 7 -13.76 14.49 -10.33
CA ARG A 7 -13.33 13.34 -9.53
C ARG A 7 -11.95 12.90 -10.00
N GLN A 8 -10.97 12.96 -9.11
CA GLN A 8 -9.61 12.55 -9.44
C GLN A 8 -9.53 11.02 -9.44
N PRO A 9 -8.79 10.40 -10.38
CA PRO A 9 -8.61 8.96 -10.41
C PRO A 9 -7.88 8.50 -9.13
N VAL A 10 -8.44 7.51 -8.45
CA VAL A 10 -7.86 6.95 -7.23
C VAL A 10 -6.56 6.24 -7.62
N ARG A 11 -5.42 6.85 -7.32
CA ARG A 11 -4.12 6.18 -7.45
C ARG A 11 -4.08 5.06 -6.42
N LYS A 12 -4.12 3.80 -6.86
CA LYS A 12 -3.83 2.65 -5.98
C LYS A 12 -2.51 2.92 -5.29
N ALA A 13 -2.53 2.94 -3.95
CA ALA A 13 -1.30 2.96 -3.18
C ALA A 13 -0.46 1.75 -3.61
N ARG A 14 0.87 1.95 -3.76
CA ARG A 14 1.79 0.86 -4.09
C ARG A 14 1.61 -0.25 -3.05
N GLU A 15 1.09 -1.38 -3.51
CA GLU A 15 0.97 -2.59 -2.69
C GLU A 15 2.39 -3.02 -2.29
N VAL A 16 2.63 -3.23 -1.00
CA VAL A 16 3.96 -3.61 -0.52
C VAL A 16 4.31 -4.99 -1.08
N GLY A 17 5.44 -5.07 -1.80
CA GLY A 17 5.87 -6.33 -2.39
C GLY A 17 6.20 -7.36 -1.31
N ARG A 18 5.95 -8.65 -1.57
CA ARG A 18 6.32 -9.74 -0.64
C ARG A 18 7.79 -9.72 -0.21
N ASN A 19 8.71 -9.22 -1.03
CA ASN A 19 10.13 -9.12 -0.70
C ASN A 19 10.56 -7.78 -0.09
N ASP A 20 9.71 -6.75 -0.11
CA ASP A 20 10.00 -5.43 0.46
C ASP A 20 10.15 -5.50 1.98
N PRO A 21 10.86 -4.54 2.61
CA PRO A 21 10.86 -4.40 4.06
C PRO A 21 9.44 -4.23 4.61
N CYS A 22 9.14 -4.90 5.73
CA CYS A 22 7.83 -4.80 6.37
C CYS A 22 7.60 -3.38 6.89
N PRO A 23 6.46 -2.73 6.57
CA PRO A 23 6.13 -1.39 7.06
C PRO A 23 5.88 -1.37 8.58
N CYS A 24 5.78 -2.53 9.21
CA CYS A 24 5.64 -2.70 10.66
C CYS A 24 6.93 -2.41 11.46
N GLY A 25 8.04 -2.04 10.81
CA GLY A 25 9.29 -1.69 11.48
C GLY A 25 10.08 -2.87 12.04
N SER A 26 9.69 -4.12 11.74
CA SER A 26 10.36 -5.32 12.27
C SER A 26 11.72 -5.64 11.62
N GLY A 27 12.13 -4.89 10.59
CA GLY A 27 13.33 -5.17 9.79
C GLY A 27 13.25 -6.44 8.92
N LYS A 28 12.15 -7.19 8.98
CA LYS A 28 11.93 -8.42 8.20
C LYS A 28 11.30 -8.08 6.85
N LYS A 29 11.53 -8.93 5.83
CA LYS A 29 10.77 -8.87 4.56
C LYS A 29 9.28 -9.09 4.81
N TYR A 30 8.41 -8.42 4.06
CA TYR A 30 6.95 -8.47 4.23
C TYR A 30 6.43 -9.91 4.28
N LYS A 31 6.84 -10.78 3.35
CA LYS A 31 6.49 -12.22 3.31
C LYS A 31 6.92 -13.05 4.52
N LYS A 32 7.86 -12.54 5.35
CA LYS A 32 8.32 -13.21 6.57
C LYS A 32 7.75 -12.54 7.84
N CYS A 33 6.91 -11.54 7.69
CA CYS A 33 6.30 -10.79 8.78
C CYS A 33 4.79 -10.64 8.56
N CYS A 34 4.26 -9.43 8.34
CA CYS A 34 2.83 -9.19 8.14
C CYS A 34 2.24 -9.93 6.94
N GLY A 35 3.05 -10.21 5.91
CA GLY A 35 2.64 -10.94 4.71
C GLY A 35 2.95 -12.43 4.73
N ARG A 36 3.17 -13.03 5.91
CA ARG A 36 3.52 -14.46 6.04
C ARG A 36 2.35 -15.39 5.72
N SER A 37 1.12 -14.88 5.79
CA SER A 37 -0.12 -15.63 5.53
C SER A 37 -0.93 -15.07 4.36
N VAL A 38 -0.36 -14.13 3.59
CA VAL A 38 -1.01 -13.49 2.42
C VAL A 38 -0.29 -13.84 1.13
#